data_AF-A0A2H3P4N4-F1
#
_entry.id   AF-A0A2H3P4N4-F1
#
_cell.length_a   1.000
_cell.length_b   1.000
_cell.length_c   1.000
_cell.angle_alpha   90.00
_cell.angle_beta   90.00
_cell.angle_gamma   90.00
#
_symmetry.space_group_name_H-M   'P 1'
#
loop_
_entity.id
_entity.type
_entity.pdbx_description
1 polymer ?
#
loop_
_entity_poly.entity_id
_entity_poly.type
_entity_poly.pdbx_seq_one_letter_code
_entity_poly.pdbx_strand_id
1 'polypeptide(L)'
;MNYDYRVVTITEGAISHNYFSVGSILNFFPNDAIGGANRGKSAEWKVKIFWGAGNPVRSDIAGDKKIFRERSWAKNFYDAHKISDGDKVVIERISTYEYHIYPKRG
;
A
#
# COMPACT_ATOMS: atom_id res chain seq x y z
N MET A 1 -23.70 4.39 0.10
CA MET A 1 -22.33 4.89 0.31
C MET A 1 -21.47 4.31 -0.79
N ASN A 2 -20.93 5.13 -1.68
CA ASN A 2 -19.95 4.64 -2.66
C ASN A 2 -18.61 4.53 -1.95
N TYR A 3 -18.19 3.30 -1.66
CA TYR A 3 -16.85 3.04 -1.16
C TYR A 3 -15.86 3.25 -2.31
N ASP A 4 -15.01 4.27 -2.24
CA ASP A 4 -13.93 4.45 -3.21
C ASP A 4 -12.76 3.56 -2.81
N TYR A 5 -12.65 2.41 -3.46
CA TYR A 5 -11.58 1.45 -3.20
C TYR A 5 -11.01 0.88 -4.49
N ARG A 6 -9.81 0.30 -4.37
CA ARG A 6 -9.23 -0.57 -5.37
C ARG A 6 -8.82 -1.89 -4.74
N VAL A 7 -8.68 -2.92 -5.57
CA VAL A 7 -8.23 -4.25 -5.12
C VAL A 7 -6.93 -4.57 -5.84
N VAL A 8 -5.95 -5.04 -5.10
CA VAL A 8 -4.69 -5.57 -5.63
C VAL A 8 -4.57 -7.04 -5.29
N THR A 9 -3.91 -7.79 -6.16
CA THR A 9 -3.51 -9.17 -5.89
C THR A 9 -2.09 -9.17 -5.35
N ILE A 10 -1.87 -9.82 -4.20
CA ILE A 10 -0.56 -10.01 -3.61
C ILE A 10 0.13 -11.18 -4.30
N THR A 11 1.42 -11.01 -4.58
CA THR A 11 2.25 -12.05 -5.21
C THR A 11 3.24 -12.63 -4.20
N GLU A 12 3.68 -13.86 -4.42
CA GLU A 12 4.76 -14.49 -3.66
C GLU A 12 6.02 -13.58 -3.60
N GLY A 13 6.36 -12.95 -4.72
CA GLY A 13 7.50 -12.03 -4.79
C GLY A 13 7.37 -10.81 -3.87
N ALA A 14 6.15 -10.30 -3.67
CA ALA A 14 5.86 -9.20 -2.73
C ALA A 14 6.04 -9.64 -1.27
N ILE A 15 5.57 -10.85 -0.95
CA ILE A 15 5.69 -11.47 0.37
C ILE A 15 7.17 -11.70 0.69
N SER A 16 7.89 -12.44 -0.18
CA SER A 16 9.29 -12.82 0.03
C SER A 16 10.24 -11.63 0.16
N HIS A 17 9.93 -10.50 -0.46
CA HIS A 17 10.76 -9.28 -0.41
C HIS A 17 10.18 -8.16 0.46
N ASN A 18 9.13 -8.46 1.25
CA ASN A 18 8.50 -7.53 2.20
C ASN A 18 8.14 -6.17 1.59
N TYR A 19 7.60 -6.14 0.37
CA TYR A 19 7.07 -4.92 -0.23
C TYR A 19 5.59 -5.08 -0.51
N PHE A 20 4.86 -3.97 -0.61
CA PHE A 20 3.45 -3.96 -0.99
C PHE A 20 3.30 -3.23 -2.32
N SER A 21 2.88 -3.96 -3.36
CA SER A 21 2.72 -3.43 -4.72
C SER A 21 1.41 -2.68 -4.89
N VAL A 22 1.48 -1.53 -5.56
CA VAL A 22 0.32 -0.69 -5.91
C VAL A 22 0.30 -0.35 -7.40
N GLY A 23 1.09 -1.04 -8.22
CA GLY A 23 1.28 -0.66 -9.62
C GLY A 23 0.04 -0.68 -10.49
N SER A 24 -0.91 -1.59 -10.24
CA SER A 24 -2.19 -1.64 -10.97
C SER A 24 -3.15 -0.50 -10.60
N ILE A 25 -2.84 0.25 -9.55
CA ILE A 25 -3.72 1.27 -8.98
C ILE A 25 -2.96 2.57 -8.68
N LEU A 26 -1.83 2.81 -9.33
CA LEU A 26 -0.95 3.95 -8.99
C LEU A 26 -1.69 5.30 -9.11
N ASN A 27 -2.58 5.42 -10.10
CA ASN A 27 -3.45 6.58 -10.31
C ASN A 27 -4.54 6.77 -9.24
N PHE A 28 -4.64 5.83 -8.29
CA PHE A 28 -5.53 5.95 -7.15
C PHE A 28 -4.98 6.93 -6.11
N PHE A 29 -3.66 7.11 -6.06
CA PHE A 29 -3.02 7.97 -5.07
C PHE A 29 -2.82 9.40 -5.60
N PRO A 30 -2.72 10.40 -4.72
CA PRO A 30 -2.36 11.76 -5.11
C PRO A 30 -1.01 11.79 -5.83
N ASN A 31 -0.92 12.55 -6.92
CA ASN A 31 0.32 12.64 -7.71
C ASN A 31 1.50 13.18 -6.88
N ASP A 32 1.24 14.07 -5.94
CA ASP A 32 2.22 14.67 -5.01
C ASP A 32 2.63 13.74 -3.86
N ALA A 33 2.03 12.54 -3.77
CA ALA A 33 2.46 11.44 -2.90
C ALA A 33 3.27 10.36 -3.65
N ILE A 34 3.50 10.54 -4.96
CA ILE A 34 4.29 9.63 -5.79
C ILE A 34 5.68 10.24 -6.03
N GLY A 35 6.69 9.63 -5.42
CA GLY A 35 8.08 10.05 -5.52
C GLY A 35 8.88 9.27 -6.57
N GLY A 36 10.15 9.63 -6.73
CA GLY A 36 11.11 8.97 -7.60
C GLY A 36 11.84 7.78 -6.98
N ALA A 37 12.91 7.36 -7.65
CA ALA A 37 13.55 6.04 -7.48
C ALA A 37 14.21 5.75 -6.12
N ASN A 38 14.51 6.79 -5.34
CA ASN A 38 15.23 6.66 -4.08
C ASN A 38 14.73 7.68 -3.05
N ARG A 39 15.21 7.56 -1.80
CA ARG A 39 14.78 8.41 -0.68
C ARG A 39 15.10 9.90 -0.88
N GLY A 40 16.16 10.23 -1.62
CA GLY A 40 16.49 11.61 -2.00
C GLY A 40 15.50 12.22 -3.00
N LYS A 41 14.67 11.38 -3.63
CA LYS A 41 13.57 11.77 -4.52
C LYS A 41 12.22 11.38 -3.93
N SER A 42 12.07 11.38 -2.60
CA SER A 42 10.76 11.11 -1.98
C SER A 42 9.75 12.17 -2.39
N ALA A 43 8.46 11.81 -2.40
CA ALA A 43 7.39 12.76 -2.69
C ALA A 43 7.28 13.84 -1.60
N GLU A 44 6.64 14.97 -1.94
CA GLU A 44 6.35 16.05 -1.00
C GLU A 44 5.41 15.57 0.11
N TRP A 45 4.39 14.81 -0.26
CA TRP A 45 3.37 14.32 0.66
C TRP A 45 3.49 12.82 0.91
N LYS A 46 3.08 12.41 2.11
CA LYS A 46 2.99 10.99 2.51
C LYS A 46 1.54 10.63 2.75
N VAL A 47 1.14 9.48 2.24
CA VAL A 47 -0.14 8.87 2.62
C VAL A 47 -0.01 8.22 3.99
N LYS A 48 -1.11 8.22 4.74
CA LYS A 48 -1.26 7.48 6.00
C LYS A 48 -2.04 6.21 5.75
N ILE A 49 -1.46 5.10 6.16
CA ILE A 49 -1.96 3.76 5.93
C ILE A 49 -2.42 3.19 7.26
N PHE A 50 -3.69 2.86 7.37
CA PHE A 50 -4.21 2.07 8.49
C PHE A 50 -4.41 0.63 7.98
N TRP A 51 -3.74 -0.31 8.61
CA TRP A 51 -3.64 -1.70 8.12
C TRP A 51 -4.19 -2.73 9.11
N GLY A 52 -4.90 -2.26 10.14
CA GLY A 52 -5.74 -3.07 11.02
C GLY A 52 -5.04 -3.89 12.10
N ALA A 53 -3.72 -4.05 12.08
CA ALA A 53 -2.99 -4.88 13.04
C ALA A 53 -1.76 -4.19 13.68
N GLY A 54 -1.72 -2.86 13.63
CA GLY A 54 -0.72 -2.06 14.34
C GLY A 54 -0.86 -0.56 14.08
N ASN A 55 0.16 0.21 14.47
CA ASN A 55 0.14 1.65 14.32
C ASN A 55 0.06 2.07 12.84
N PRO A 56 -0.71 3.13 12.51
CA PRO A 56 -0.72 3.66 11.15
C PRO A 56 0.67 4.10 10.70
N VAL A 57 0.99 3.88 9.43
CA VAL A 57 2.30 4.24 8.86
C VAL A 57 2.15 5.36 7.85
N ARG A 58 3.13 6.28 7.81
CA ARG A 58 3.23 7.31 6.78
C ARG A 58 4.25 6.91 5.73
N SER A 59 3.85 6.87 4.46
CA SER A 59 4.73 6.51 3.35
C SER A 59 4.42 7.36 2.12
N ASP A 60 5.42 7.75 1.36
CA ASP A 60 5.21 8.08 -0.06
C ASP A 60 5.25 6.79 -0.90
N ILE A 61 4.98 6.91 -2.19
CA ILE A 61 5.01 5.81 -3.14
C ILE A 61 6.25 5.96 -4.00
N ALA A 62 7.10 4.93 -4.06
CA ALA A 62 8.21 4.91 -5.00
C ALA A 62 7.66 4.62 -6.41
N GLY A 63 7.46 5.65 -7.23
CA GLY A 63 6.73 5.55 -8.50
C GLY A 63 7.40 4.67 -9.56
N ASP A 64 8.73 4.56 -9.54
CA ASP A 64 9.50 3.66 -10.41
C ASP A 64 9.24 2.18 -10.08
N LYS A 65 9.19 1.87 -8.78
CA LYS A 65 8.97 0.51 -8.25
C LYS A 65 7.49 0.18 -8.08
N LYS A 66 6.65 1.21 -8.05
CA LYS A 66 5.21 1.15 -7.83
C LYS A 66 4.84 0.43 -6.52
N ILE A 67 5.55 0.78 -5.45
CA ILE A 67 5.36 0.25 -4.10
C ILE A 67 5.23 1.38 -3.08
N PHE A 68 4.64 1.09 -1.92
CA PHE A 68 4.86 1.94 -0.75
C PHE A 68 6.35 1.92 -0.37
N ARG A 69 6.96 3.10 -0.21
CA ARG A 69 8.39 3.22 0.09
C ARG A 69 8.74 2.65 1.45
N GLU A 70 7.92 2.92 2.47
CA GLU A 70 8.08 2.31 3.78
C GLU A 70 7.61 0.86 3.70
N ARG A 71 8.54 -0.07 3.97
CA ARG A 71 8.36 -1.51 3.79
C ARG A 71 8.13 -2.28 5.08
N SER A 72 8.50 -1.70 6.23
CA SER A 72 8.45 -2.38 7.54
C SER A 72 7.05 -2.89 7.89
N TRP A 73 6.00 -2.17 7.46
CA TRP A 73 4.62 -2.56 7.72
C TRP A 73 4.11 -3.67 6.79
N ALA A 74 4.68 -3.82 5.58
CA ALA A 74 4.22 -4.83 4.62
C ALA A 74 4.42 -6.25 5.17
N LYS A 75 5.59 -6.52 5.76
CA LYS A 75 5.85 -7.78 6.45
C LYS A 75 4.83 -8.03 7.57
N ASN A 76 4.64 -7.06 8.45
CA ASN A 76 3.72 -7.19 9.58
C ASN A 76 2.27 -7.38 9.12
N PHE A 77 1.88 -6.73 8.03
CA PHE A 77 0.57 -6.92 7.41
C PHE A 77 0.42 -8.35 6.89
N TYR A 78 1.40 -8.88 6.15
CA TYR A 78 1.34 -10.25 5.63
C TYR A 78 1.26 -11.28 6.77
N ASP A 79 2.09 -11.14 7.80
CA ASP A 79 2.10 -12.04 8.94
C ASP A 79 0.78 -11.98 9.74
N ALA A 80 0.31 -10.78 10.06
CA ALA A 80 -0.88 -10.59 10.90
C ALA A 80 -2.16 -11.08 10.22
N HIS A 81 -2.25 -10.93 8.90
CA HIS A 81 -3.42 -11.30 8.12
C HIS A 81 -3.29 -12.64 7.41
N LYS A 82 -2.17 -13.36 7.60
CA LYS A 82 -1.88 -14.67 6.99
C LYS A 82 -2.01 -14.65 5.46
N ILE A 83 -1.51 -13.58 4.85
CA ILE A 83 -1.59 -13.37 3.40
C ILE A 83 -0.74 -14.41 2.67
N SER A 84 -1.31 -14.98 1.61
CA SER A 84 -0.69 -15.95 0.71
C SER A 84 -0.64 -15.41 -0.73
N ASP A 85 0.13 -16.08 -1.59
CA ASP A 85 0.15 -15.78 -3.02
C ASP A 85 -1.27 -15.86 -3.63
N GLY A 86 -1.63 -14.87 -4.43
CA GLY A 86 -2.95 -14.77 -5.06
C GLY A 86 -4.03 -14.12 -4.18
N ASP A 87 -3.77 -13.87 -2.90
CA ASP A 87 -4.73 -13.19 -2.04
C ASP A 87 -5.01 -11.77 -2.52
N LYS A 88 -6.26 -11.34 -2.31
CA LYS A 88 -6.71 -10.00 -2.67
C LYS A 88 -6.69 -9.09 -1.45
N VAL A 89 -6.20 -7.88 -1.63
CA VAL A 89 -6.20 -6.83 -0.61
C VAL A 89 -6.98 -5.62 -1.12
N VAL A 90 -7.87 -5.12 -0.27
CA VAL A 90 -8.64 -3.90 -0.50
C VAL A 90 -7.84 -2.71 -0.01
N ILE A 91 -7.83 -1.65 -0.82
CA ILE A 91 -7.25 -0.35 -0.50
C ILE A 91 -8.37 0.66 -0.65
N GLU A 92 -8.92 1.09 0.49
CA GLU A 92 -10.06 1.98 0.58
C GLU A 92 -9.58 3.39 0.93
N ARG A 93 -10.04 4.38 0.16
CA ARG A 93 -9.74 5.79 0.41
C ARG A 93 -10.70 6.33 1.47
N ILE A 94 -10.14 6.84 2.57
CA ILE A 94 -10.88 7.54 3.63
C ILE A 94 -10.91 9.04 3.33
N SER A 95 -9.76 9.58 2.91
CA SER A 95 -9.57 10.97 2.47
C SER A 95 -8.45 11.01 1.44
N THR A 96 -8.12 12.19 0.90
CA THR A 96 -7.08 12.36 -0.13
C THR A 96 -5.77 11.62 0.18
N TYR A 97 -5.31 11.68 1.44
CA TYR A 97 -4.04 11.10 1.88
C TYR A 97 -4.20 9.98 2.91
N GLU A 98 -5.40 9.48 3.19
CA GLU A 98 -5.63 8.44 4.20
C GLU A 98 -6.32 7.22 3.60
N TYR A 99 -5.74 6.04 3.86
CA TYR A 99 -6.18 4.77 3.27
C TYR A 99 -6.30 3.67 4.33
N HIS A 100 -7.39 2.91 4.25
CA HIS A 100 -7.52 1.63 4.90
C HIS A 100 -7.02 0.52 3.98
N ILE A 101 -6.19 -0.38 4.50
CA ILE A 101 -5.68 -1.54 3.77
C ILE A 101 -6.02 -2.81 4.56
N TYR A 102 -6.79 -3.71 3.95
CA TYR A 102 -7.25 -4.92 4.61
C TYR A 102 -7.46 -6.08 3.62
N PRO A 103 -7.31 -7.34 4.06
CA PRO A 103 -7.59 -8.49 3.22
C PRO A 103 -9.02 -8.44 2.69
N LYS A 104 -9.20 -8.74 1.40
CA LYS A 104 -10.53 -8.93 0.83
C LYS A 104 -11.10 -10.23 1.39
N ARG A 105 -12.18 -10.12 2.17
CA ARG A 105 -12.95 -11.31 2.56
C ARG A 105 -13.76 -11.80 1.35
N GLY A 106 -13.77 -13.12 1.16
CA GLY A 106 -14.61 -13.80 0.18
C GLY A 106 -16.09 -13.66 0.50
#